data_AF-A0A343JD35-F1
#
_entry.id   AF-A0A343JD35-F1
#
_cell.length_a   1.000
_cell.length_b   1.000
_cell.length_c   1.000
_cell.angle_alpha   90.00
_cell.angle_beta   90.00
_cell.angle_gamma   90.00
#
_symmetry.space_group_name_H-M   'P 1'
#
loop_
_entity.id
_entity.type
_entity.pdbx_description
1 polymer ?
#
loop_
_entity_poly.entity_id
_entity_poly.type
_entity_poly.pdbx_seq_one_letter_code
_entity_poly.pdbx_strand_id
1 'polypeptide(L)'
;MKNFFNIGYEIKGLMAIYFVSIIFTYGVVSLISGNNIMPLELLWEFLLLAIIIGTIQILLYNEKVLTNISVKVKIAAHFIIQLIILIFFIKYFNWVEFWGIPFSIFIIIYTVYFIGITLNFYYYKKITGERFNDKLLRYKEKI
;
A
#
# COMPACT_ATOMS: atom_id res chain seq x y z
N MET A 1 18.63 -12.66 16.65
CA MET A 1 18.04 -11.47 17.32
C MET A 1 18.10 -10.21 16.46
N LYS A 2 19.27 -9.75 15.99
CA LYS A 2 19.40 -8.51 15.18
C LYS A 2 18.51 -8.47 13.92
N ASN A 3 18.42 -9.58 13.17
CA ASN A 3 17.53 -9.66 12.00
C ASN A 3 16.03 -9.57 12.35
N PHE A 4 15.61 -10.12 13.49
CA PHE A 4 14.23 -10.05 13.94
C PHE A 4 13.85 -8.62 14.34
N PHE A 5 14.72 -7.92 15.06
CA PHE A 5 14.53 -6.52 15.40
C PHE A 5 14.50 -5.61 14.17
N ASN A 6 15.37 -5.85 13.18
CA ASN A 6 15.38 -5.07 11.93
C ASN A 6 14.07 -5.26 11.14
N ILE A 7 13.59 -6.50 11.00
CA ILE A 7 12.32 -6.78 10.33
C ILE A 7 11.16 -6.14 11.10
N GLY A 8 11.13 -6.26 12.43
CA GLY A 8 10.11 -5.61 13.26
C GLY A 8 10.10 -4.09 13.13
N TYR A 9 11.28 -3.48 12.99
CA TYR A 9 11.42 -2.04 12.78
C TYR A 9 10.89 -1.61 11.40
N GLU A 10 11.22 -2.35 10.34
CA GLU A 10 10.70 -2.11 8.98
C GLU A 10 9.17 -2.26 8.92
N ILE A 11 8.63 -3.31 9.56
CA ILE A 11 7.19 -3.51 9.70
C ILE A 11 6.54 -2.31 10.36
N LYS A 12 7.04 -1.89 11.53
CA LYS A 12 6.49 -0.76 12.28
C LYS A 12 6.54 0.54 11.46
N GLY A 13 7.63 0.79 10.76
CA GLY A 13 7.79 1.96 9.90
C GLY A 13 6.77 1.99 8.76
N LEU A 14 6.62 0.87 8.05
CA LEU A 14 5.66 0.77 6.95
C LEU A 14 4.22 0.88 7.44
N MET A 15 3.87 0.21 8.54
CA MET A 15 2.54 0.32 9.14
C MET A 15 2.21 1.76 9.53
N ALA A 16 3.16 2.49 10.14
CA ALA A 16 2.97 3.89 10.50
C ALA A 16 2.76 4.78 9.27
N ILE A 17 3.53 4.57 8.20
CA ILE A 17 3.37 5.32 6.94
C ILE A 17 1.98 5.07 6.35
N TYR A 18 1.55 3.81 6.23
CA TYR A 18 0.23 3.49 5.70
C TYR A 18 -0.89 4.06 6.56
N PHE A 19 -0.81 3.92 7.88
CA PHE A 19 -1.81 4.45 8.79
C PHE A 19 -1.95 5.97 8.67
N VAL A 20 -0.82 6.68 8.66
CA VAL A 20 -0.78 8.13 8.49
C VAL A 20 -1.33 8.54 7.12
N SER A 21 -0.96 7.85 6.05
CA SER A 21 -1.52 8.10 4.71
C SER A 21 -3.04 7.92 4.69
N ILE A 22 -3.57 6.84 5.28
CA ILE A 22 -5.01 6.59 5.37
C ILE A 22 -5.71 7.73 6.13
N ILE A 23 -5.19 8.13 7.30
CA ILE A 23 -5.75 9.22 8.09
C ILE A 23 -5.72 10.55 7.33
N PHE A 24 -4.62 10.88 6.66
CA PHE A 24 -4.54 12.12 5.88
C PHE A 24 -5.51 12.12 4.71
N THR A 25 -5.60 11.01 3.97
CA THR A 25 -6.58 10.87 2.88
C THR A 25 -7.99 11.01 3.41
N TYR A 26 -8.32 10.33 4.51
CA TYR A 26 -9.62 10.47 5.16
C TYR A 26 -9.89 11.92 5.57
N GLY A 27 -8.94 12.58 6.24
CA GLY A 27 -9.09 13.97 6.69
C GLY A 27 -9.34 14.94 5.53
N VAL A 28 -8.62 14.79 4.41
CA VAL A 28 -8.86 15.60 3.21
C VAL A 28 -10.26 15.37 2.65
N VAL A 29 -10.70 14.11 2.54
CA VAL A 29 -12.05 13.80 2.05
C VAL A 29 -13.11 14.33 3.02
N SER A 30 -12.90 14.17 4.33
CA SER A 30 -13.79 14.65 5.39
C SER A 30 -13.99 16.17 5.33
N LEU A 31 -12.90 16.92 5.11
CA LEU A 31 -12.94 18.38 4.91
C LEU A 31 -13.79 18.77 3.69
N ILE A 32 -13.66 18.04 2.58
CA ILE A 32 -14.44 18.30 1.36
C ILE A 32 -15.92 17.92 1.55
N SER A 33 -16.19 16.85 2.28
CA SER A 33 -17.54 16.36 2.56
C SER A 33 -18.25 17.09 3.71
N GLY A 34 -17.57 18.04 4.38
CA GLY A 34 -18.12 18.77 5.52
C GLY A 34 -18.32 17.92 6.79
N ASN A 35 -17.71 16.73 6.83
CA ASN A 35 -17.81 15.83 7.96
C ASN A 35 -16.68 16.14 8.94
N ASN A 36 -17.01 16.50 10.18
CA ASN A 36 -16.03 16.99 11.15
C ASN A 36 -15.68 15.97 12.24
N ILE A 37 -16.35 14.83 12.25
CA ILE A 37 -16.24 13.83 13.33
C ILE A 37 -15.88 12.48 12.72
N MET A 38 -14.75 11.95 13.16
CA MET A 38 -14.33 10.58 12.85
C MET A 38 -14.79 9.64 13.97
N PRO A 39 -15.62 8.63 13.67
CA PRO A 39 -15.94 7.59 14.64
C PRO A 39 -14.70 6.85 15.12
N LEU A 40 -14.61 6.54 16.42
CA LEU A 40 -13.46 5.83 16.98
C LEU A 40 -13.28 4.43 16.37
N GLU A 41 -14.40 3.77 16.03
CA GLU A 41 -14.42 2.45 15.36
C GLU A 41 -13.66 2.49 14.04
N LEU A 42 -13.91 3.51 13.22
CA LEU A 42 -13.24 3.70 11.92
C LEU A 42 -11.72 3.84 12.08
N LEU A 43 -11.24 4.40 13.20
CA LEU A 43 -9.81 4.54 13.48
C LEU A 43 -9.15 3.18 13.72
N TRP A 44 -9.84 2.28 14.43
CA TRP A 44 -9.37 0.90 14.63
C TRP A 44 -9.38 0.10 13.33
N GLU A 45 -10.38 0.31 12.49
CA GLU A 45 -10.47 -0.32 11.18
C GLU A 45 -9.32 0.13 10.25
N PHE A 46 -9.00 1.43 10.25
CA PHE A 46 -7.86 1.96 9.50
C PHE A 46 -6.51 1.45 10.03
N LEU A 47 -6.38 1.31 11.35
CA LEU A 47 -5.19 0.71 11.94
C LEU A 47 -5.02 -0.74 11.50
N LEU A 48 -6.09 -1.54 11.55
CA LEU A 48 -6.07 -2.92 11.08
C LEU A 48 -5.72 -3.01 9.59
N LEU A 49 -6.30 -2.13 8.77
CA LEU A 49 -6.01 -2.08 7.34
C LEU A 49 -4.54 -1.74 7.08
N ALA A 50 -3.97 -0.77 7.81
CA ALA A 50 -2.56 -0.40 7.71
C ALA A 50 -1.61 -1.54 8.07
N ILE A 51 -1.94 -2.31 9.12
CA ILE A 51 -1.21 -3.51 9.53
C ILE A 51 -1.19 -4.55 8.41
N ILE A 52 -2.33 -4.82 7.81
CA ILE A 52 -2.48 -5.81 6.75
C ILE A 52 -1.71 -5.38 5.50
N ILE A 53 -1.91 -4.13 5.03
CA ILE A 53 -1.23 -3.61 3.84
C ILE A 53 0.28 -3.57 4.05
N GLY A 54 0.75 -3.10 5.21
CA GLY A 54 2.17 -3.08 5.54
C GLY A 54 2.81 -4.47 5.51
N THR A 55 2.10 -5.48 6.00
CA THR A 55 2.56 -6.87 5.96
C THR A 55 2.66 -7.39 4.52
N ILE A 56 1.67 -7.12 3.68
CA ILE A 56 1.64 -7.56 2.27
C ILE A 56 2.76 -6.90 1.48
N GLN A 57 3.01 -5.61 1.71
CA GLN A 57 4.10 -4.88 1.10
C GLN A 57 5.45 -5.56 1.39
N ILE A 58 5.68 -5.99 2.64
CA ILE A 58 6.90 -6.69 3.01
C ILE A 58 6.96 -8.07 2.36
N LEU A 59 5.88 -8.85 2.41
CA LEU A 59 5.86 -10.19 1.82
C LEU A 59 6.16 -10.16 0.31
N LEU A 60 5.62 -9.17 -0.40
CA LEU A 60 5.81 -9.05 -1.84
C LEU A 60 7.18 -8.51 -2.22
N TYR A 61 7.67 -7.48 -1.52
CA TYR A 61 8.84 -6.71 -1.94
C TYR A 61 10.10 -6.96 -1.11
N ASN A 62 10.03 -7.72 -0.02
CA ASN A 62 11.24 -8.16 0.66
C ASN A 62 12.04 -9.12 -0.24
N GLU A 63 13.29 -8.75 -0.51
CA GLU A 63 14.19 -9.48 -1.39
C GLU A 63 14.40 -10.92 -0.93
N LYS A 64 14.25 -11.22 0.36
CA LYS A 64 14.46 -12.56 0.93
C LYS A 64 13.28 -13.50 0.77
N VAL A 65 12.07 -12.99 0.53
CA VAL A 65 10.83 -13.80 0.56
C VAL A 65 10.47 -14.30 -0.84
N LEU A 66 10.53 -13.43 -1.85
CA LEU A 66 10.17 -13.73 -3.23
C LEU A 66 11.29 -13.34 -4.20
N THR A 67 12.45 -13.99 -4.07
CA THR A 67 13.66 -13.73 -4.88
C THR A 67 13.46 -13.96 -6.37
N ASN A 68 12.73 -15.02 -6.75
CA ASN A 68 12.63 -15.49 -8.13
C ASN A 68 11.40 -14.96 -8.90
N ILE A 69 10.56 -14.12 -8.27
CA ILE A 69 9.36 -13.60 -8.92
C ILE A 69 9.66 -12.25 -9.58
N SER A 70 9.31 -12.13 -10.87
CA SER A 70 9.48 -10.89 -11.61
C SER A 70 8.68 -9.73 -10.97
N VAL A 71 9.23 -8.52 -11.03
CA VAL A 71 8.58 -7.32 -10.47
C VAL A 71 7.18 -7.08 -11.07
N LYS A 72 6.97 -7.43 -12.35
CA LYS A 72 5.66 -7.31 -13.00
C LYS A 72 4.62 -8.22 -12.35
N VAL A 73 5.00 -9.48 -12.06
CA VAL A 73 4.11 -10.43 -11.37
C VAL A 73 3.84 -9.98 -9.94
N LYS A 74 4.85 -9.44 -9.24
CA LYS A 74 4.66 -8.86 -7.89
C LYS A 74 3.65 -7.71 -7.89
N ILE A 75 3.72 -6.80 -8.87
CA ILE A 75 2.78 -5.68 -9.01
C ILE A 75 1.36 -6.20 -9.29
N ALA A 76 1.20 -7.17 -10.19
CA ALA A 76 -0.11 -7.76 -10.49
C ALA A 76 -0.70 -8.48 -9.26
N ALA A 77 0.12 -9.26 -8.56
CA ALA A 77 -0.28 -9.91 -7.31
C ALA A 77 -0.67 -8.89 -6.24
N HIS A 78 0.10 -7.81 -6.10
CA HIS A 78 -0.20 -6.74 -5.14
C HIS A 78 -1.58 -6.12 -5.42
N PHE A 79 -1.85 -5.78 -6.68
CA PHE A 79 -3.14 -5.26 -7.10
C PHE A 79 -4.29 -6.19 -6.71
N ILE A 80 -4.20 -7.48 -7.08
CA ILE A 80 -5.26 -8.45 -6.82
C ILE A 80 -5.47 -8.66 -5.32
N ILE A 81 -4.39 -8.87 -4.56
CA ILE A 81 -4.46 -9.13 -3.12
C ILE A 81 -5.08 -7.94 -2.40
N GLN A 82 -4.63 -6.72 -2.71
CA GLN A 82 -5.08 -5.52 -2.04
C GLN A 82 -6.53 -5.17 -2.42
N LEU A 83 -6.93 -5.40 -3.67
CA LEU A 83 -8.32 -5.27 -4.10
C LEU A 83 -9.23 -6.22 -3.31
N ILE A 84 -8.86 -7.50 -3.17
CA ILE A 84 -9.64 -8.49 -2.42
C ILE A 84 -9.82 -8.04 -0.97
N ILE A 85 -8.75 -7.55 -0.32
CA ILE A 85 -8.80 -7.09 1.06
C ILE A 85 -9.70 -5.88 1.22
N LEU A 86 -9.59 -4.90 0.31
CA LEU A 86 -10.46 -3.74 0.37
C LEU A 86 -11.93 -4.11 0.16
N ILE A 87 -12.23 -5.02 -0.77
CA ILE A 87 -13.60 -5.53 -0.96
C ILE A 87 -14.11 -6.22 0.30
N PHE A 88 -13.26 -7.00 0.97
CA PHE A 88 -13.61 -7.65 2.23
C PHE A 88 -13.92 -6.61 3.32
N PHE A 89 -13.05 -5.61 3.51
CA PHE A 89 -13.27 -4.54 4.48
C PHE A 89 -14.55 -3.76 4.19
N ILE A 90 -14.77 -3.38 2.94
CA ILE A 90 -15.95 -2.65 2.50
C ILE A 90 -17.24 -3.39 2.84
N LYS A 91 -17.26 -4.71 2.66
CA LYS A 91 -18.42 -5.55 2.99
C LYS A 91 -18.55 -5.84 4.48
N TYR A 92 -17.45 -6.09 5.17
CA TYR A 92 -17.45 -6.50 6.58
C TYR A 92 -17.77 -5.33 7.51
N PHE A 93 -17.24 -4.14 7.21
CA PHE A 93 -17.46 -2.91 7.97
C PHE A 93 -18.53 -1.98 7.36
N ASN A 94 -19.27 -2.45 6.34
CA ASN A 94 -20.32 -1.69 5.64
C ASN A 94 -19.90 -0.28 5.16
N TRP A 95 -18.64 -0.11 4.73
CA TRP A 95 -18.15 1.20 4.28
C TRP A 95 -18.95 1.78 3.10
N VAL A 96 -19.58 0.96 2.25
CA VAL A 96 -20.39 1.47 1.11
C VAL A 96 -21.52 2.38 1.57
N GLU A 97 -22.21 2.04 2.66
CA GLU A 97 -23.29 2.86 3.22
C GLU A 97 -22.76 4.18 3.79
N PHE A 98 -21.54 4.16 4.33
CA PHE A 98 -20.87 5.34 4.87
C PHE A 98 -20.46 6.34 3.79
N TRP A 99 -20.01 5.85 2.62
CA TRP A 99 -19.49 6.69 1.55
C TRP A 99 -20.54 7.05 0.49
N GLY A 100 -21.63 6.28 0.35
CA GLY A 100 -22.69 6.53 -0.63
C GLY A 100 -22.25 6.36 -2.10
N ILE A 101 -21.09 5.74 -2.34
CA ILE A 101 -20.50 5.57 -3.67
C ILE A 101 -20.84 4.16 -4.20
N PRO A 102 -21.33 4.04 -5.45
CA PRO A 102 -21.51 2.75 -6.12
C PRO A 102 -20.21 1.92 -6.14
N PHE A 103 -20.32 0.63 -5.88
CA PHE A 103 -19.17 -0.29 -5.85
C PHE A 103 -18.35 -0.29 -7.15
N SER A 104 -18.99 -0.06 -8.30
CA SER A 104 -18.31 0.09 -9.60
C SER A 104 -17.39 1.30 -9.65
N ILE A 105 -17.81 2.44 -9.08
CA ILE A 105 -17.00 3.66 -8.99
C ILE A 105 -15.81 3.43 -8.07
N PHE A 106 -15.99 2.72 -6.95
CA PHE A 106 -14.89 2.32 -6.07
C PHE A 106 -13.80 1.55 -6.82
N ILE A 107 -14.16 0.54 -7.63
CA ILE A 107 -13.19 -0.24 -8.41
C ILE A 107 -12.42 0.66 -9.40
N ILE A 108 -13.10 1.61 -10.04
CA ILE A 108 -12.48 2.55 -10.99
C ILE A 108 -11.47 3.43 -10.25
N ILE A 109 -11.88 4.05 -9.14
CA ILE A 109 -11.02 4.93 -8.33
C ILE A 109 -9.80 4.15 -7.85
N TYR A 110 -10.00 2.95 -7.30
CA TYR A 110 -8.91 2.09 -6.85
C TYR A 110 -7.93 1.77 -7.98
N THR A 111 -8.44 1.38 -9.15
CA THR A 111 -7.61 1.00 -10.30
C THR A 111 -6.78 2.17 -10.82
N VAL A 112 -7.41 3.34 -10.98
CA VAL A 112 -6.72 4.56 -11.42
C VAL A 112 -5.65 4.97 -10.42
N TYR A 113 -5.98 4.94 -9.12
CA TYR A 113 -5.05 5.32 -8.06
C TYR A 113 -3.84 4.38 -8.00
N PHE A 114 -4.07 3.07 -8.07
CA PHE A 114 -3.00 2.06 -8.04
C PHE A 114 -2.06 2.19 -9.26
N ILE A 115 -2.62 2.39 -10.45
CA ILE A 115 -1.82 2.63 -11.67
C ILE A 115 -1.01 3.91 -11.51
N GLY A 116 -1.64 4.99 -11.03
CA GLY A 116 -0.99 6.28 -10.80
C GLY A 116 0.22 6.18 -9.87
N ILE A 117 0.07 5.52 -8.72
CA ILE A 117 1.17 5.30 -7.77
C ILE A 117 2.27 4.43 -8.40
N THR A 118 1.89 3.33 -9.07
CA THR A 118 2.86 2.42 -9.69
C THR A 118 3.70 3.15 -10.75
N LEU A 119 3.05 3.98 -11.56
CA LEU A 119 3.72 4.82 -12.55
C LEU A 119 4.60 5.87 -11.89
N ASN A 120 4.12 6.53 -10.83
CA ASN A 120 4.91 7.51 -10.08
C ASN A 120 6.23 6.89 -9.60
N PHE A 121 6.19 5.73 -8.94
CA PHE A 121 7.41 5.03 -8.52
C PHE A 121 8.31 4.64 -9.69
N TYR A 122 7.73 4.20 -10.81
CA TYR A 122 8.50 3.87 -12.02
C TYR A 122 9.24 5.08 -12.59
N TYR A 123 8.55 6.22 -12.72
CA TYR A 123 9.14 7.47 -13.22
C TYR A 123 10.15 8.05 -12.23
N TYR A 124 9.84 8.05 -10.93
CA TYR A 124 10.75 8.47 -9.88
C TYR A 124 12.10 7.75 -9.98
N LYS A 125 12.09 6.41 -9.96
CA LYS A 125 13.31 5.59 -10.08
C LYS A 125 14.06 5.78 -11.41
N LYS A 126 13.33 6.12 -12.48
CA LYS A 126 13.93 6.42 -13.79
C LYS A 126 14.63 7.78 -13.77
N ILE A 127 14.03 8.79 -13.15
CA ILE A 127 14.53 10.18 -13.11
C ILE A 127 15.70 10.31 -12.13
N THR A 128 15.60 9.72 -10.94
CA THR A 128 16.65 9.77 -9.91
C THR A 128 17.89 8.94 -10.23
N GLY A 129 17.86 8.18 -11.33
CA GLY A 129 18.97 7.34 -11.73
C GLY A 129 19.23 6.14 -10.81
N GLU A 130 18.37 5.90 -9.81
CA GLU A 130 18.44 4.71 -8.94
C GLU A 130 18.44 3.42 -9.77
N ARG A 131 17.72 3.40 -10.89
CA ARG A 131 17.74 2.26 -11.82
C ARG A 131 19.13 1.99 -12.43
N PHE A 132 20.00 3.00 -12.54
CA PHE A 132 21.38 2.82 -12.97
C PHE A 132 22.26 2.32 -11.82
N ASN A 133 22.07 2.84 -10.60
CA ASN A 133 22.75 2.30 -9.40
C ASN A 133 22.40 0.84 -9.14
N ASP A 134 21.12 0.47 -9.23
CA ASP A 134 20.65 -0.93 -9.08
C ASP A 134 21.25 -1.85 -10.15
N LYS A 135 21.48 -1.34 -11.37
CA LYS A 135 22.15 -2.10 -12.43
C LYS A 135 23.64 -2.27 -12.13
N LEU A 136 24.32 -1.20 -11.71
CA LEU A 136 25.74 -1.21 -11.37
C LEU A 136 26.04 -2.14 -10.19
N LEU A 137 25.20 -2.14 -9.16
CA LEU A 137 25.31 -3.06 -8.02
C LEU A 137 25.22 -4.53 -8.46
N ARG A 138 24.24 -4.88 -9.30
CA ARG A 138 24.11 -6.25 -9.85
C ARG A 138 25.27 -6.67 -10.74
N TYR A 139 25.92 -5.72 -11.42
CA TYR A 139 27.15 -6.02 -12.16
C TYR A 139 28.33 -6.25 -11.22
N LYS A 140 28.40 -5.49 -10.12
CA LYS A 140 29.46 -5.61 -9.11
C LYS A 140 29.36 -6.89 -8.28
N GLU A 141 28.17 -7.42 -8.09
CA GLU A 141 27.91 -8.70 -7.40
C GLU A 141 28.13 -9.94 -8.30
N LYS A 142 28.24 -9.76 -9.63
CA LYS A 142 28.48 -10.83 -10.60
C LYS A 142 29.96 -11.02 -10.98
N ILE A 143 30.84 -10.15 -10.50
CA ILE A 143 32.31 -10.22 -10.61
C ILE A 143 32.83 -10.72 -9.28
#